data_AF-A0A940Q1N7-F1
#
_entry.id   AF-A0A940Q1N7-F1
#
_cell.length_a   1.000
_cell.length_b   1.000
_cell.length_c   1.000
_cell.angle_alpha   90.00
_cell.angle_beta   90.00
_cell.angle_gamma   90.00
#
_symmetry.space_group_name_H-M   'P 1'
#
loop_
_entity.id
_entity.type
_entity.pdbx_description
1 polymer ?
#
loop_
_entity_poly.entity_id
_entity_poly.type
_entity_poly.pdbx_seq_one_letter_code
_entity_poly.pdbx_strand_id
1 'polypeptide(L)'
;MSKEIKAMSVSFRSDDGCIEHNNRDFFSDNVDKMRTPNNITYIKRDLRELYHELFDTALAEYNAKQKRADRQISDYYEHIRKGKKEKMFQEIIVMFGNSDTCGVGSENWDTAVKLLDEYMSDFEKRNPNLKVFNAVMHLDEATPHLHIDFVPVCYGQKQGLSTRVSMKRAIQQMGFTAKGKKETEAILWGSSERERLTEILNGRGISRQVVGAYHDHKSVEEYKRYAQILGNTQAHINALKKKNPVNLSSTEVGEILNQNDVLREKITGQKAELAKLKAMTSAKFVSIEVFSDEKRQYIIEKLTQADCPFVEERNTIYIPEYYEQSVKNIAAAYKETDMPNIRERLKFFIDRILYSAQNFEHFIKLLEANKYEIRRGKYIAVKPPYGKRFMRLKSLGEDYSEYSLKKRIDGRNDIPNEFAECENRANELQKPFYYAINTSITLIRKFNITPKKHNPDEPYSFLNDHSIENMVSCLNTLSEFRIDTREQLYKISSDLQKQIDSHNSDELKLQLSKIEGVIRTYEDIVEGNYIDNLIRAERERKTAAQKNSEQPKYIQTSNRKNKR
;
A
#
# COMPACT_ATOMS: atom_id res chain seq x y z
N MET A 1 -11.43 -39.57 17.31
CA MET A 1 -10.57 -38.83 18.28
C MET A 1 -10.27 -37.50 17.63
N SER A 2 -10.88 -36.42 18.12
CA SER A 2 -10.63 -35.05 17.63
C SER A 2 -9.15 -34.72 17.81
N LYS A 3 -8.48 -34.24 16.76
CA LYS A 3 -7.12 -33.69 16.90
C LYS A 3 -7.21 -32.50 17.84
N GLU A 4 -6.61 -32.62 19.02
CA GLU A 4 -6.51 -31.53 19.98
C GLU A 4 -5.72 -30.37 19.36
N ILE A 5 -6.31 -29.18 19.31
CA ILE A 5 -5.70 -28.01 18.69
C ILE A 5 -4.51 -27.57 19.55
N LYS A 6 -3.29 -27.73 19.04
CA LYS A 6 -2.08 -27.38 19.79
C LYS A 6 -1.72 -25.89 19.72
N ALA A 7 -2.03 -25.22 18.60
CA ALA A 7 -1.75 -23.80 18.43
C ALA A 7 -2.70 -23.09 17.46
N MET A 8 -2.93 -21.80 17.66
CA MET A 8 -3.81 -20.97 16.82
C MET A 8 -3.32 -19.51 16.76
N SER A 9 -3.43 -18.85 15.60
CA SER A 9 -3.08 -17.44 15.43
C SER A 9 -4.17 -16.50 15.95
N VAL A 10 -3.82 -15.23 16.16
CA VAL A 10 -4.77 -14.16 16.54
C VAL A 10 -4.60 -12.97 15.61
N SER A 11 -5.71 -12.34 15.22
CA SER A 11 -5.71 -11.06 14.50
C SER A 11 -6.51 -10.04 15.28
N PHE A 12 -5.95 -8.83 15.39
CA PHE A 12 -6.59 -7.66 16.00
C PHE A 12 -6.21 -6.45 15.16
N ARG A 13 -7.20 -5.91 14.44
CA ARG A 13 -7.04 -4.78 13.51
C ARG A 13 -7.97 -3.65 13.89
N SER A 14 -7.56 -2.42 13.62
CA SER A 14 -8.40 -1.23 13.74
C SER A 14 -8.75 -0.72 12.34
N ASP A 15 -10.03 -0.39 12.13
CA ASP A 15 -10.53 0.06 10.82
C ASP A 15 -11.39 1.34 10.99
N ASP A 16 -11.71 1.96 9.85
CA ASP A 16 -12.62 3.11 9.76
C ASP A 16 -14.10 2.68 9.93
N GLY A 17 -14.40 1.40 9.76
CA GLY A 17 -15.71 0.78 10.01
C GLY A 17 -16.76 1.03 8.93
N CYS A 18 -17.56 0.01 8.62
CA CYS A 18 -18.72 0.13 7.74
C CYS A 18 -19.92 -0.61 8.34
N ILE A 19 -20.81 0.15 8.99
CA ILE A 19 -21.95 -0.39 9.73
C ILE A 19 -22.90 -1.16 8.80
N GLU A 20 -23.08 -0.68 7.57
CA GLU A 20 -23.95 -1.29 6.57
C GLU A 20 -23.40 -2.64 6.08
N HIS A 21 -22.07 -2.78 5.98
CA HIS A 21 -21.42 -4.07 5.72
C HIS A 21 -21.62 -5.02 6.91
N ASN A 22 -21.38 -4.51 8.13
CA ASN A 22 -21.45 -5.29 9.37
C ASN A 22 -22.85 -5.88 9.59
N ASN A 23 -23.88 -5.10 9.26
CA ASN A 23 -25.28 -5.47 9.39
C ASN A 23 -25.87 -6.17 8.17
N ARG A 24 -25.08 -6.39 7.11
CA ARG A 24 -25.51 -7.00 5.85
C ARG A 24 -26.64 -6.24 5.16
N ASP A 25 -26.60 -4.90 5.25
CA ASP A 25 -27.49 -4.01 4.49
C ASP A 25 -27.11 -4.00 2.99
N PHE A 26 -25.86 -4.39 2.67
CA PHE A 26 -25.43 -4.77 1.34
C PHE A 26 -24.48 -5.98 1.39
N PHE A 27 -24.26 -6.63 0.25
CA PHE A 27 -23.42 -7.83 0.14
C PHE A 27 -22.23 -7.60 -0.79
N SER A 28 -21.07 -8.08 -0.39
CA SER A 28 -19.86 -8.23 -1.21
C SER A 28 -19.74 -9.65 -1.78
N ASP A 29 -18.91 -9.84 -2.80
CA ASP A 29 -18.78 -11.11 -3.53
C ASP A 29 -18.27 -12.28 -2.67
N ASN A 30 -17.61 -12.00 -1.54
CA ASN A 30 -17.07 -12.96 -0.59
C ASN A 30 -18.09 -13.45 0.45
N VAL A 31 -19.33 -12.95 0.44
CA VAL A 31 -20.36 -13.32 1.41
C VAL A 31 -21.27 -14.43 0.87
N ASP A 32 -21.36 -15.53 1.60
CA ASP A 32 -22.36 -16.56 1.37
C ASP A 32 -23.70 -16.19 2.01
N LYS A 33 -24.61 -15.66 1.18
CA LYS A 33 -25.94 -15.20 1.60
C LYS A 33 -26.78 -16.26 2.31
N MET A 34 -26.53 -17.55 2.05
CA MET A 34 -27.28 -18.64 2.71
C MET A 34 -26.84 -18.82 4.16
N ARG A 35 -25.64 -18.36 4.52
CA ARG A 35 -25.06 -18.46 5.86
C ARG A 35 -25.24 -17.20 6.69
N THR A 36 -25.65 -16.08 6.10
CA THR A 36 -25.92 -14.83 6.83
C THR A 36 -26.85 -14.99 8.03
N PRO A 37 -27.91 -15.84 8.00
CA PRO A 37 -28.72 -16.10 9.20
C PRO A 37 -27.96 -16.70 10.38
N ASN A 38 -26.75 -17.24 10.17
CA ASN A 38 -25.90 -17.78 11.22
C ASN A 38 -25.06 -16.69 11.91
N ASN A 39 -24.98 -15.47 11.37
CA ASN A 39 -24.24 -14.38 11.99
C ASN A 39 -24.80 -14.08 13.40
N ILE A 40 -23.91 -13.73 14.32
CA ILE A 40 -24.28 -13.45 15.71
C ILE A 40 -24.19 -11.95 15.94
N THR A 41 -25.32 -11.30 16.18
CA THR A 41 -25.37 -9.89 16.59
C THR A 41 -25.44 -9.80 18.10
N TYR A 42 -24.39 -9.25 18.72
CA TYR A 42 -24.33 -9.04 20.17
C TYR A 42 -25.01 -7.74 20.58
N ILE A 43 -24.73 -6.67 19.84
CA ILE A 43 -25.23 -5.32 20.10
C ILE A 43 -25.57 -4.69 18.76
N LYS A 44 -26.74 -4.06 18.68
CA LYS A 44 -27.15 -3.23 17.54
C LYS A 44 -28.01 -2.08 18.04
N ARG A 45 -27.42 -0.90 18.13
CA ARG A 45 -28.03 0.32 18.65
C ARG A 45 -27.83 1.45 17.63
N ASP A 46 -28.77 2.39 17.59
CA ASP A 46 -28.60 3.58 16.78
C ASP A 46 -27.48 4.47 17.35
N LEU A 47 -26.54 4.87 16.50
CA LEU A 47 -25.38 5.66 16.91
C LEU A 47 -25.81 7.04 17.40
N ARG A 48 -26.82 7.66 16.80
CA ARG A 48 -27.28 8.99 17.18
C ARG A 48 -27.97 8.97 18.54
N GLU A 49 -28.83 7.98 18.79
CA GLU A 49 -29.44 7.76 20.10
C GLU A 49 -28.39 7.57 21.19
N LEU A 50 -27.34 6.77 20.92
CA LEU A 50 -26.24 6.60 21.86
C LEU A 50 -25.52 7.92 22.15
N TYR A 51 -25.30 8.76 21.14
CA TYR A 51 -24.70 10.09 21.35
C TYR A 51 -25.53 10.97 22.28
N HIS A 52 -26.86 10.96 22.13
CA HIS A 52 -27.75 11.72 23.00
C HIS A 52 -27.68 11.21 24.44
N GLU A 53 -27.69 9.89 24.65
CA GLU A 53 -27.52 9.28 25.98
C GLU A 53 -26.19 9.68 26.64
N LEU A 54 -25.09 9.66 25.88
CA LEU A 54 -23.75 9.86 26.42
C LEU A 54 -23.41 11.33 26.69
N PHE A 55 -23.93 12.27 25.89
CA PHE A 55 -23.39 13.63 25.82
C PHE A 55 -24.38 14.75 26.13
N ASP A 56 -25.71 14.53 26.05
CA ASP A 56 -26.68 15.65 26.14
C ASP A 56 -26.64 16.37 27.48
N THR A 57 -26.47 15.65 28.59
CA THR A 57 -26.33 16.25 29.92
C THR A 57 -25.10 17.16 29.99
N ALA A 58 -23.94 16.69 29.52
CA ALA A 58 -22.70 17.46 29.51
C ALA A 58 -22.76 18.65 28.53
N LEU A 59 -23.48 18.48 27.41
CA LEU A 59 -23.73 19.53 26.42
C LEU A 59 -24.60 20.65 27.01
N ALA A 60 -25.67 20.32 27.70
CA ALA A 60 -26.55 21.29 28.36
C ALA A 60 -25.79 22.11 29.39
N GLU A 61 -25.00 21.47 30.26
CA GLU A 61 -24.14 22.13 31.23
C GLU A 61 -23.08 23.04 30.59
N TYR A 62 -22.50 22.61 29.46
CA TYR A 62 -21.53 23.41 28.72
C TYR A 62 -22.17 24.66 28.13
N ASN A 63 -23.32 24.52 27.45
CA ASN A 63 -24.04 25.60 26.80
C ASN A 63 -24.57 26.63 27.80
N ALA A 64 -25.03 26.20 28.98
CA ALA A 64 -25.47 27.09 30.06
C ALA A 64 -24.36 28.03 30.55
N LYS A 65 -23.09 27.63 30.42
CA LYS A 65 -21.91 28.44 30.81
C LYS A 65 -21.43 29.39 29.69
N GLN A 66 -21.94 29.26 28.46
CA GLN A 66 -21.48 30.08 27.33
C GLN A 66 -22.23 31.42 27.28
N LYS A 67 -21.47 32.52 27.35
CA LYS A 67 -22.01 33.89 27.18
C LYS A 67 -22.18 34.30 25.71
N ARG A 68 -21.57 33.56 24.78
CA ARG A 68 -21.52 33.86 23.35
C ARG A 68 -22.25 32.78 22.57
N ALA A 69 -23.21 33.18 21.72
CA ALA A 69 -24.02 32.26 20.93
C ALA A 69 -23.18 31.41 19.95
N ASP A 70 -22.11 31.98 19.37
CA ASP A 70 -21.23 31.26 18.43
C ASP A 70 -20.40 30.13 19.09
N ARG A 71 -20.36 30.08 20.42
CA ARG A 71 -19.68 29.02 21.19
C ARG A 71 -20.63 27.93 21.67
N GLN A 72 -21.94 28.11 21.55
CA GLN A 72 -22.91 27.09 21.91
C GLN A 72 -22.95 26.01 20.83
N ILE A 73 -23.09 24.77 21.26
CA ILE A 73 -23.18 23.61 20.36
C ILE A 73 -24.63 23.15 20.37
N SER A 74 -25.31 23.18 19.23
CA SER A 74 -26.74 22.81 19.15
C SER A 74 -26.97 21.31 19.28
N ASP A 75 -26.17 20.51 18.57
CA ASP A 75 -26.25 19.05 18.54
C ASP A 75 -24.81 18.53 18.49
N TYR A 76 -24.42 17.72 19.47
CA TYR A 76 -23.06 17.23 19.60
C TYR A 76 -22.73 16.12 18.59
N TYR A 77 -23.70 15.29 18.20
CA TYR A 77 -23.53 14.30 17.13
C TYR A 77 -23.21 15.00 15.81
N GLU A 78 -23.99 16.01 15.43
CA GLU A 78 -23.75 16.80 14.23
C GLU A 78 -22.44 17.61 14.31
N HIS A 79 -22.06 18.05 15.51
CA HIS A 79 -20.79 18.73 15.75
C HIS A 79 -19.60 17.82 15.47
N ILE A 80 -19.64 16.55 15.92
CA ILE A 80 -18.59 15.57 15.63
C ILE A 80 -18.61 15.17 14.16
N ARG A 81 -19.78 14.87 13.58
CA ARG A 81 -19.94 14.51 12.16
C ARG A 81 -19.38 15.55 11.19
N LYS A 82 -19.60 16.84 11.48
CA LYS A 82 -19.08 17.97 10.67
C LYS A 82 -17.63 18.32 11.02
N GLY A 83 -17.15 17.85 12.17
CA GLY A 83 -15.79 18.07 12.64
C GLY A 83 -14.77 17.23 11.88
N LYS A 84 -13.50 17.66 11.93
CA LYS A 84 -12.37 16.90 11.37
C LYS A 84 -11.40 16.38 12.44
N LYS A 85 -11.69 16.63 13.72
CA LYS A 85 -10.76 16.37 14.82
C LYS A 85 -10.89 14.98 15.41
N GLU A 86 -12.12 14.50 15.57
CA GLU A 86 -12.45 13.22 16.21
C GLU A 86 -13.38 12.46 15.25
N LYS A 87 -13.28 11.13 15.22
CA LYS A 87 -14.18 10.26 14.45
C LYS A 87 -15.48 10.03 15.22
N MET A 88 -16.56 9.74 14.49
CA MET A 88 -17.85 9.45 15.13
C MET A 88 -17.84 8.14 15.92
N PHE A 89 -17.14 7.14 15.41
CA PHE A 89 -16.87 5.87 16.05
C PHE A 89 -15.55 5.29 15.52
N GLN A 90 -15.14 4.17 16.07
CA GLN A 90 -14.03 3.35 15.56
C GLN A 90 -14.44 1.90 15.57
N GLU A 91 -13.84 1.13 14.66
CA GLU A 91 -14.05 -0.32 14.56
C GLU A 91 -12.77 -1.05 14.94
N ILE A 92 -12.94 -2.19 15.61
CA ILE A 92 -11.93 -3.25 15.63
C ILE A 92 -12.48 -4.54 15.04
N ILE A 93 -11.61 -5.28 14.37
CA ILE A 93 -11.88 -6.60 13.82
C ILE A 93 -10.98 -7.62 14.50
N VAL A 94 -11.60 -8.65 15.05
CA VAL A 94 -10.93 -9.70 15.83
C VAL A 94 -11.20 -11.07 15.23
N MET A 95 -10.14 -11.88 15.12
CA MET A 95 -10.21 -13.23 14.55
C MET A 95 -9.23 -14.17 15.26
N PHE A 96 -9.63 -15.44 15.39
CA PHE A 96 -8.76 -16.54 15.78
C PHE A 96 -8.51 -17.45 14.57
N GLY A 97 -7.25 -17.83 14.32
CA GLY A 97 -6.86 -18.64 13.17
C GLY A 97 -6.79 -17.86 11.85
N ASN A 98 -6.85 -18.59 10.74
CA ASN A 98 -6.89 -18.10 9.36
C ASN A 98 -7.77 -19.03 8.49
N SER A 99 -7.86 -18.78 7.18
CA SER A 99 -8.67 -19.59 6.25
C SER A 99 -8.30 -21.06 6.27
N ASP A 100 -7.02 -21.38 6.43
CA ASP A 100 -6.52 -22.75 6.35
C ASP A 100 -6.84 -23.54 7.63
N THR A 101 -6.82 -22.84 8.78
CA THR A 101 -6.97 -23.47 10.09
C THR A 101 -8.39 -23.39 10.63
N CYS A 102 -9.14 -22.33 10.34
CA CYS A 102 -10.46 -22.04 10.89
C CYS A 102 -11.49 -21.65 9.81
N GLY A 103 -11.21 -21.93 8.53
CA GLY A 103 -12.12 -21.63 7.44
C GLY A 103 -13.35 -22.54 7.39
N VAL A 104 -14.26 -22.24 6.46
CA VAL A 104 -15.51 -23.01 6.25
C VAL A 104 -15.23 -24.50 6.09
N GLY A 105 -15.88 -25.34 6.90
CA GLY A 105 -15.67 -26.79 6.90
C GLY A 105 -14.48 -27.28 7.71
N SER A 106 -13.71 -26.38 8.34
CA SER A 106 -12.66 -26.75 9.29
C SER A 106 -13.24 -27.31 10.60
N GLU A 107 -12.55 -28.30 11.18
CA GLU A 107 -12.83 -28.83 12.52
C GLU A 107 -12.70 -27.77 13.62
N ASN A 108 -11.95 -26.68 13.36
CA ASN A 108 -11.70 -25.62 14.35
C ASN A 108 -12.70 -24.45 14.26
N TRP A 109 -13.62 -24.46 13.29
CA TRP A 109 -14.62 -23.41 13.09
C TRP A 109 -15.37 -23.09 14.38
N ASP A 110 -15.99 -24.11 15.00
CA ASP A 110 -16.77 -23.96 16.23
C ASP A 110 -15.91 -23.51 17.42
N THR A 111 -14.62 -23.88 17.42
CA THR A 111 -13.69 -23.42 18.45
C THR A 111 -13.43 -21.93 18.29
N ALA A 112 -13.13 -21.45 17.08
CA ALA A 112 -12.92 -20.02 16.81
C ALA A 112 -14.15 -19.19 17.19
N VAL A 113 -15.36 -19.64 16.83
CA VAL A 113 -16.63 -19.00 17.22
C VAL A 113 -16.75 -18.86 18.74
N LYS A 114 -16.51 -19.95 19.49
CA LYS A 114 -16.59 -19.94 20.96
C LYS A 114 -15.51 -19.07 21.62
N LEU A 115 -14.34 -18.90 21.00
CA LEU A 115 -13.27 -18.04 21.52
C LEU A 115 -13.60 -16.56 21.29
N LEU A 116 -14.17 -16.22 20.13
CA LEU A 116 -14.66 -14.87 19.82
C LEU A 116 -15.84 -14.49 20.73
N ASP A 117 -16.76 -15.42 20.98
CA ASP A 117 -17.89 -15.23 21.90
C ASP A 117 -17.41 -14.93 23.33
N GLU A 118 -16.42 -15.70 23.81
CA GLU A 118 -15.79 -15.48 25.11
C GLU A 118 -15.12 -14.10 25.18
N TYR A 119 -14.38 -13.71 24.13
CA TYR A 119 -13.73 -12.40 24.05
C TYR A 119 -14.73 -11.23 24.08
N MET A 120 -15.88 -11.36 23.42
CA MET A 120 -16.90 -10.32 23.39
C MET A 120 -17.62 -10.18 24.74
N SER A 121 -17.82 -11.29 25.47
CA SER A 121 -18.63 -11.34 26.69
C SER A 121 -18.18 -10.41 27.83
N ASP A 122 -16.89 -10.04 27.86
CA ASP A 122 -16.31 -9.15 28.86
C ASP A 122 -15.71 -7.86 28.28
N PHE A 123 -15.88 -7.60 26.97
CA PHE A 123 -15.21 -6.51 26.27
C PHE A 123 -15.48 -5.14 26.91
N GLU A 124 -16.75 -4.76 27.11
CA GLU A 124 -17.10 -3.46 27.70
C GLU A 124 -16.73 -3.36 29.19
N LYS A 125 -16.59 -4.49 29.89
CA LYS A 125 -16.12 -4.49 31.29
C LYS A 125 -14.64 -4.16 31.37
N ARG A 126 -13.84 -4.69 30.45
CA ARG A 126 -12.40 -4.39 30.32
C ARG A 126 -12.16 -3.00 29.73
N ASN A 127 -13.08 -2.53 28.88
CA ASN A 127 -13.00 -1.27 28.15
C ASN A 127 -14.11 -0.29 28.54
N PRO A 128 -14.18 0.17 29.80
CA PRO A 128 -15.34 0.93 30.32
C PRO A 128 -15.57 2.27 29.61
N ASN A 129 -14.55 2.83 28.97
CA ASN A 129 -14.62 4.09 28.23
C ASN A 129 -14.90 3.91 26.73
N LEU A 130 -14.97 2.68 26.22
CA LEU A 130 -15.29 2.37 24.83
C LEU A 130 -16.72 1.86 24.78
N LYS A 131 -17.67 2.73 24.43
CA LYS A 131 -19.09 2.39 24.43
C LYS A 131 -19.47 1.72 23.13
N VAL A 132 -19.74 0.42 23.18
CA VAL A 132 -20.06 -0.38 22.00
C VAL A 132 -21.51 -0.12 21.60
N PHE A 133 -21.73 0.11 20.30
CA PHE A 133 -23.08 0.33 19.77
C PHE A 133 -23.44 -0.66 18.68
N ASN A 134 -22.46 -1.25 18.01
CA ASN A 134 -22.66 -2.33 17.05
C ASN A 134 -21.57 -3.38 17.24
N ALA A 135 -21.96 -4.65 17.36
CA ALA A 135 -21.02 -5.77 17.46
C ALA A 135 -21.62 -7.00 16.78
N VAL A 136 -20.96 -7.47 15.72
CA VAL A 136 -21.45 -8.55 14.86
C VAL A 136 -20.34 -9.54 14.53
N MET A 137 -20.58 -10.81 14.79
CA MET A 137 -19.72 -11.90 14.33
C MET A 137 -20.21 -12.40 12.97
N HIS A 138 -19.33 -12.33 11.97
CA HIS A 138 -19.60 -12.85 10.63
C HIS A 138 -19.20 -14.32 10.54
N LEU A 139 -20.19 -15.15 10.26
CA LEU A 139 -20.09 -16.60 10.05
C LEU A 139 -20.44 -17.00 8.61
N ASP A 140 -20.62 -16.02 7.74
CA ASP A 140 -21.03 -16.15 6.34
C ASP A 140 -19.91 -15.87 5.34
N GLU A 141 -18.71 -15.58 5.83
CA GLU A 141 -17.49 -15.41 5.03
C GLU A 141 -16.55 -16.62 5.16
N ALA A 142 -15.30 -16.46 4.71
CA ALA A 142 -14.28 -17.51 4.69
C ALA A 142 -13.91 -17.99 6.10
N THR A 143 -13.81 -17.08 7.08
CA THR A 143 -13.40 -17.36 8.46
C THR A 143 -14.29 -16.60 9.46
N PRO A 144 -14.55 -17.17 10.67
CA PRO A 144 -15.25 -16.44 11.72
C PRO A 144 -14.44 -15.22 12.16
N HIS A 145 -15.06 -14.05 12.14
CA HIS A 145 -14.44 -12.82 12.65
C HIS A 145 -15.50 -11.90 13.25
N LEU A 146 -15.07 -11.06 14.19
CA LEU A 146 -15.92 -10.21 15.01
C LEU A 146 -15.61 -8.75 14.75
N HIS A 147 -16.62 -8.00 14.31
CA HIS A 147 -16.62 -6.55 14.20
C HIS A 147 -17.14 -5.94 15.51
N ILE A 148 -16.42 -4.98 16.07
CA ILE A 148 -16.83 -4.24 17.27
C ILE A 148 -16.69 -2.75 17.00
N ASP A 149 -17.82 -2.06 16.85
CA ASP A 149 -17.91 -0.62 16.64
C ASP A 149 -18.24 0.09 17.96
N PHE A 150 -17.42 1.08 18.33
CA PHE A 150 -17.55 1.79 19.60
C PHE A 150 -17.26 3.29 19.51
N VAL A 151 -17.82 4.03 20.47
CA VAL A 151 -17.55 5.45 20.71
C VAL A 151 -16.59 5.61 21.89
N PRO A 152 -15.40 6.21 21.71
CA PRO A 152 -14.47 6.43 22.82
C PRO A 152 -14.85 7.68 23.62
N VAL A 153 -15.26 7.48 24.87
CA VAL A 153 -15.75 8.54 25.75
C VAL A 153 -14.72 8.89 26.81
N CYS A 154 -14.45 10.18 26.97
CA CYS A 154 -13.69 10.69 28.11
C CYS A 154 -14.56 11.59 28.99
N TYR A 155 -14.34 11.51 30.30
CA TYR A 155 -15.11 12.21 31.33
C TYR A 155 -14.27 13.28 32.05
N GLY A 156 -14.90 14.17 32.80
CA GLY A 156 -14.22 15.10 33.72
C GLY A 156 -13.24 16.10 33.07
N GLN A 157 -13.44 16.44 31.79
CA GLN A 157 -12.55 17.38 31.09
C GLN A 157 -12.75 18.81 31.60
N LYS A 158 -11.63 19.53 31.84
CA LYS A 158 -11.64 20.92 32.34
C LYS A 158 -11.85 21.98 31.26
N GLN A 159 -11.62 21.64 29.99
CA GLN A 159 -11.72 22.55 28.85
C GLN A 159 -12.69 21.97 27.82
N GLY A 160 -13.67 22.77 27.40
CA GLY A 160 -14.74 22.32 26.50
C GLY A 160 -15.84 21.56 27.27
N LEU A 161 -16.53 20.64 26.58
CA LEU A 161 -17.47 19.72 27.21
C LEU A 161 -16.75 18.80 28.21
N SER A 162 -17.36 18.60 29.38
CA SER A 162 -16.83 17.75 30.46
C SER A 162 -16.79 16.27 30.06
N THR A 163 -17.81 15.80 29.36
CA THR A 163 -17.89 14.49 28.71
C THR A 163 -17.85 14.68 27.20
N ARG A 164 -16.88 14.05 26.52
CA ARG A 164 -16.69 14.23 25.07
C ARG A 164 -16.03 13.03 24.41
N VAL A 165 -16.13 12.96 23.08
CA VAL A 165 -15.41 11.98 22.27
C VAL A 165 -13.93 12.32 22.24
N SER A 166 -13.07 11.37 22.62
CA SER A 166 -11.64 11.45 22.39
C SER A 166 -10.97 10.11 22.66
N MET A 167 -10.44 9.47 21.61
CA MET A 167 -9.77 8.16 21.72
C MET A 167 -8.61 8.21 22.71
N LYS A 168 -7.73 9.21 22.56
CA LYS A 168 -6.56 9.36 23.42
C LYS A 168 -6.94 9.49 24.89
N ARG A 169 -7.90 10.38 25.22
CA ARG A 169 -8.29 10.62 26.62
C ARG A 169 -9.08 9.46 27.21
N ALA A 170 -9.94 8.82 26.42
CA ALA A 170 -10.68 7.63 26.84
C ALA A 170 -9.71 6.53 27.28
N ILE A 171 -8.71 6.22 26.45
CA ILE A 171 -7.70 5.19 26.74
C ILE A 171 -6.80 5.57 27.92
N GLN A 172 -6.40 6.85 28.03
CA GLN A 172 -5.68 7.35 29.23
C GLN A 172 -6.47 7.11 30.51
N GLN A 173 -7.79 7.33 30.50
CA GLN A 173 -8.66 7.14 31.66
C GLN A 173 -8.85 5.66 32.04
N MET A 174 -8.64 4.75 31.09
CA MET A 174 -8.56 3.31 31.35
C MET A 174 -7.20 2.87 31.91
N GLY A 175 -6.27 3.80 32.15
CA GLY A 175 -4.98 3.53 32.79
C GLY A 175 -3.80 3.37 31.82
N PHE A 176 -4.04 3.41 30.51
CA PHE A 176 -2.99 3.31 29.50
C PHE A 176 -2.37 4.69 29.25
N THR A 177 -1.27 4.99 29.96
CA THR A 177 -0.54 6.25 29.81
C THR A 177 0.83 6.00 29.19
N ALA A 178 1.05 6.51 27.98
CA ALA A 178 2.33 6.42 27.31
C ALA A 178 3.41 7.22 28.05
N LYS A 179 4.58 6.61 28.29
CA LYS A 179 5.70 7.23 29.02
C LYS A 179 6.74 7.91 28.12
N GLY A 180 6.60 7.77 26.79
CA GLY A 180 7.56 8.28 25.82
C GLY A 180 6.92 8.62 24.47
N LYS A 181 7.70 9.24 23.57
CA LYS A 181 7.23 9.66 22.24
C LYS A 181 7.07 8.51 21.22
N LYS A 182 7.53 7.29 21.54
CA LYS A 182 7.52 6.09 20.68
C LYS A 182 6.32 5.16 20.91
N GLU A 183 5.51 5.47 21.91
CA GLU A 183 4.40 4.65 22.37
C GLU A 183 3.18 5.56 22.43
N THR A 184 2.04 5.08 21.97
CA THR A 184 0.77 5.80 22.10
C THR A 184 -0.16 5.01 22.99
N GLU A 185 -1.12 5.70 23.58
CA GLU A 185 -2.11 5.08 24.46
C GLU A 185 -2.90 3.99 23.71
N ALA A 186 -3.22 4.20 22.43
CA ALA A 186 -3.86 3.21 21.57
C ALA A 186 -3.01 1.95 21.33
N ILE A 187 -1.68 2.09 21.21
CA ILE A 187 -0.76 0.94 21.07
C ILE A 187 -0.73 0.11 22.34
N LEU A 188 -0.64 0.76 23.51
CA LEU A 188 -0.66 0.08 24.81
C LEU A 188 -1.96 -0.70 25.02
N TRP A 189 -3.09 -0.06 24.73
CA TRP A 189 -4.40 -0.69 24.79
C TRP A 189 -4.52 -1.88 23.83
N GLY A 190 -4.17 -1.71 22.55
CA GLY A 190 -4.24 -2.80 21.58
C GLY A 190 -3.31 -3.98 21.91
N SER A 191 -2.18 -3.74 22.58
CA SER A 191 -1.33 -4.81 23.12
C SER A 191 -2.02 -5.57 24.25
N SER A 192 -2.71 -4.89 25.15
CA SER A 192 -3.49 -5.51 26.22
C SER A 192 -4.66 -6.34 25.67
N GLU A 193 -5.33 -5.89 24.61
CA GLU A 193 -6.36 -6.70 23.95
C GLU A 193 -5.80 -7.98 23.31
N ARG A 194 -4.62 -7.91 22.67
CA ARG A 194 -3.93 -9.10 22.14
C ARG A 194 -3.46 -10.05 23.24
N GLU A 195 -3.08 -9.52 24.39
CA GLU A 195 -2.77 -10.32 25.58
C GLU A 195 -4.02 -11.06 26.07
N ARG A 196 -5.18 -10.39 26.15
CA ARG A 196 -6.45 -11.03 26.48
C ARG A 196 -6.84 -12.15 25.51
N LEU A 197 -6.66 -11.94 24.20
CA LEU A 197 -6.88 -13.01 23.20
C LEU A 197 -5.95 -14.21 23.44
N THR A 198 -4.71 -13.94 23.86
CA THR A 198 -3.73 -14.98 24.20
C THR A 198 -4.14 -15.75 25.47
N GLU A 199 -4.66 -15.05 26.48
CA GLU A 199 -5.19 -15.68 27.70
C GLU A 199 -6.36 -16.61 27.42
N ILE A 200 -7.29 -16.20 26.55
CA ILE A 200 -8.46 -17.00 26.15
C ILE A 200 -8.01 -18.30 25.45
N LEU A 201 -7.00 -18.22 24.57
CA LEU A 201 -6.40 -19.42 23.97
C LEU A 201 -5.78 -20.35 25.02
N ASN A 202 -4.93 -19.78 25.89
CA ASN A 202 -4.24 -20.53 26.94
C ASN A 202 -5.23 -21.20 27.90
N GLY A 203 -6.34 -20.53 28.23
CA GLY A 203 -7.42 -21.06 29.07
C GLY A 203 -8.08 -22.33 28.50
N ARG A 204 -7.94 -22.58 27.19
CA ARG A 204 -8.41 -23.79 26.51
C ARG A 204 -7.28 -24.75 26.12
N GLY A 205 -6.07 -24.54 26.64
CA GLY A 205 -4.90 -25.36 26.31
C GLY A 205 -4.35 -25.15 24.90
N ILE A 206 -4.78 -24.10 24.19
CA ILE A 206 -4.32 -23.77 22.84
C ILE A 206 -3.18 -22.76 22.96
N SER A 207 -2.01 -23.07 22.42
CA SER A 207 -0.90 -22.11 22.41
C SER A 207 -1.11 -21.03 21.34
N ARG A 208 -0.75 -19.78 21.63
CA ARG A 208 -0.75 -18.74 20.59
C ARG A 208 0.34 -19.01 19.56
N GLN A 209 -0.06 -19.19 18.30
CA GLN A 209 0.83 -19.21 17.15
C GLN A 209 1.09 -17.77 16.68
N VAL A 210 2.35 -17.36 16.66
CA VAL A 210 2.73 -16.07 16.06
C VAL A 210 2.92 -16.30 14.56
N VAL A 211 1.92 -15.88 13.77
CA VAL A 211 1.93 -15.93 12.30
C VAL A 211 1.96 -14.49 11.79
N GLY A 212 2.89 -14.16 10.89
CA GLY A 212 2.91 -12.87 10.18
C GLY A 212 2.92 -11.62 11.07
N ALA A 213 3.97 -11.41 11.88
CA ALA A 213 4.14 -10.19 12.68
C ALA A 213 4.53 -8.95 11.83
N TYR A 214 4.03 -8.82 10.60
CA TYR A 214 4.41 -7.74 9.68
C TYR A 214 3.25 -7.12 8.88
N HIS A 215 2.03 -7.09 9.39
CA HIS A 215 1.04 -6.14 8.90
C HIS A 215 0.21 -5.55 10.03
N ASP A 216 0.85 -4.68 10.83
CA ASP A 216 0.20 -3.45 11.34
C ASP A 216 1.15 -2.49 12.08
N HIS A 217 2.38 -2.26 11.62
CA HIS A 217 3.22 -1.19 12.18
C HIS A 217 4.08 -0.54 11.09
N LYS A 218 3.90 0.77 10.84
CA LYS A 218 5.04 1.58 10.40
C LYS A 218 6.14 1.41 11.45
N SER A 219 7.29 0.86 11.06
CA SER A 219 8.19 0.21 12.02
C SER A 219 8.98 1.20 12.88
N VAL A 220 9.40 0.71 14.04
CA VAL A 220 10.27 1.41 14.98
C VAL A 220 11.61 1.78 14.34
N GLU A 221 12.04 1.16 13.23
CA GLU A 221 13.24 1.51 12.45
C GLU A 221 13.19 2.91 11.82
N GLU A 222 12.03 3.35 11.31
CA GLU A 222 11.88 4.71 10.78
C GLU A 222 11.99 5.74 11.92
N TYR A 223 11.35 5.46 13.07
CA TYR A 223 11.48 6.30 14.26
C TYR A 223 12.90 6.24 14.87
N LYS A 224 13.57 5.09 14.83
CA LYS A 224 14.98 4.91 15.25
C LYS A 224 15.90 5.72 14.34
N ARG A 225 15.70 5.75 13.02
CA ARG A 225 16.45 6.62 12.09
C ARG A 225 16.31 8.09 12.48
N TYR A 226 15.09 8.57 12.78
CA TYR A 226 14.87 9.94 13.26
C TYR A 226 15.55 10.24 14.61
N ALA A 227 15.45 9.33 15.58
CA ALA A 227 16.05 9.50 16.90
C ALA A 227 17.59 9.41 16.88
N GLN A 228 18.15 8.59 16.00
CA GLN A 228 19.59 8.39 15.84
C GLN A 228 20.27 9.60 15.17
N ILE A 229 19.62 10.22 14.18
CA ILE A 229 20.13 11.45 13.54
C ILE A 229 20.13 12.64 14.50
N LEU A 230 19.08 12.76 15.33
CA LEU A 230 19.01 13.77 16.41
C LEU A 230 20.07 13.54 17.49
N GLY A 231 20.30 12.28 17.86
CA GLY A 231 21.35 11.88 18.80
C GLY A 231 22.75 12.19 18.29
N ASN A 232 23.03 11.87 17.01
CA ASN A 232 24.35 12.10 16.39
C ASN A 232 24.69 13.58 16.26
N THR A 233 23.70 14.42 15.92
CA THR A 233 23.90 15.89 15.82
C THR A 233 24.13 16.51 17.21
N GLN A 234 23.39 16.04 18.23
CA GLN A 234 23.59 16.50 19.61
C GLN A 234 24.94 16.02 20.17
N ALA A 235 25.37 14.81 19.83
CA ALA A 235 26.67 14.27 20.21
C ALA A 235 27.84 15.02 19.55
N HIS A 236 27.71 15.41 18.27
CA HIS A 236 28.69 16.22 17.55
C HIS A 236 28.87 17.61 18.19
N ILE A 237 27.78 18.31 18.49
CA ILE A 237 27.84 19.64 19.16
C ILE A 237 28.40 19.53 20.58
N ASN A 238 28.05 18.47 21.32
CA ASN A 238 28.61 18.22 22.65
C ASN A 238 30.11 17.85 22.61
N ALA A 239 30.58 17.20 21.55
CA ALA A 239 32.00 16.92 21.34
C ALA A 239 32.79 18.17 20.97
N LEU A 240 32.21 19.06 20.15
CA LEU A 240 32.79 20.37 19.83
C LEU A 240 32.91 21.27 21.08
N LYS A 241 31.91 21.26 21.97
CA LYS A 241 31.95 21.97 23.27
C LYS A 241 33.01 21.45 24.26
N LYS A 242 33.53 20.25 24.05
CA LYS A 242 34.59 19.64 24.88
C LYS A 242 36.01 19.87 24.33
N LYS A 243 36.17 20.39 23.10
CA LYS A 243 37.47 20.79 22.57
C LYS A 243 37.93 22.11 23.20
N ASN A 244 39.25 22.30 23.33
CA ASN A 244 39.81 23.54 23.85
C ASN A 244 39.46 24.75 22.94
N PRO A 245 39.05 25.91 23.50
CA PRO A 245 38.57 27.07 22.72
C PRO A 245 39.53 27.57 21.64
N VAL A 246 40.82 27.35 21.84
CA VAL A 246 41.92 27.80 20.96
C VAL A 246 42.05 26.95 19.68
N ASN A 247 41.46 25.75 19.66
CA ASN A 247 41.55 24.79 18.54
C ASN A 247 40.23 24.64 17.74
N LEU A 248 39.24 25.50 17.98
CA LEU A 248 37.98 25.52 17.23
C LEU A 248 38.09 26.49 16.06
N SER A 249 37.72 26.05 14.85
CA SER A 249 37.63 26.94 13.69
C SER A 249 36.49 27.96 13.85
N SER A 250 36.53 29.07 13.10
CA SER A 250 35.46 30.09 13.15
C SER A 250 34.07 29.53 12.79
N THR A 251 33.99 28.49 11.98
CA THR A 251 32.75 27.75 11.68
C THR A 251 32.32 26.85 12.83
N GLU A 252 33.24 26.11 13.47
CA GLU A 252 32.93 25.25 14.63
C GLU A 252 32.48 26.07 15.86
N VAL A 253 33.05 27.26 16.07
CA VAL A 253 32.61 28.20 17.11
C VAL A 253 31.20 28.73 16.83
N GLY A 254 30.88 28.99 15.56
CA GLY A 254 29.53 29.39 15.12
C GLY A 254 28.47 28.33 15.40
N GLU A 255 28.77 27.05 15.17
CA GLU A 255 27.87 25.93 15.44
C GLU A 255 27.59 25.70 16.93
N ILE A 256 28.58 25.99 17.80
CA ILE A 256 28.44 25.93 19.26
C ILE A 256 27.56 27.07 19.79
N LEU A 257 27.80 28.31 19.35
CA LEU A 257 27.11 29.50 19.83
C LEU A 257 25.66 29.59 19.32
N ASN A 258 25.42 29.17 18.08
CA ASN A 258 24.10 29.11 17.47
C ASN A 258 23.49 27.70 17.52
N GLN A 259 23.83 26.87 18.51
CA GLN A 259 23.34 25.49 18.61
C GLN A 259 21.82 25.37 18.46
N ASN A 260 21.05 26.25 19.11
CA ASN A 260 19.60 26.25 18.98
C ASN A 260 19.13 26.72 17.60
N ASP A 261 19.88 27.59 16.92
CA ASP A 261 19.57 28.09 15.59
C ASP A 261 20.01 27.12 14.49
N VAL A 262 21.10 26.36 14.64
CA VAL A 262 21.47 25.24 13.76
C VAL A 262 20.48 24.08 13.91
N LEU A 263 20.07 23.77 15.14
CA LEU A 263 19.00 22.80 15.39
C LEU A 263 17.66 23.32 14.88
N ARG A 264 17.34 24.60 15.06
CA ARG A 264 16.13 25.22 14.49
C ARG A 264 16.23 25.32 12.99
N GLU A 265 17.36 25.53 12.36
CA GLU A 265 17.52 25.64 10.90
C GLU A 265 17.43 24.25 10.27
N LYS A 266 17.96 23.19 10.90
CA LYS A 266 17.69 21.80 10.50
C LYS A 266 16.22 21.40 10.75
N ILE A 267 15.63 21.80 11.89
CA ILE A 267 14.20 21.58 12.18
C ILE A 267 13.31 22.42 11.27
N THR A 268 13.73 23.61 10.85
CA THR A 268 12.97 24.54 10.00
C THR A 268 13.17 24.18 8.54
N GLY A 269 14.34 23.67 8.14
CA GLY A 269 14.58 23.03 6.85
C GLY A 269 13.74 21.78 6.69
N GLN A 270 13.72 20.89 7.68
CA GLN A 270 12.87 19.70 7.67
C GLN A 270 11.40 20.00 7.95
N LYS A 271 11.03 21.04 8.71
CA LYS A 271 9.64 21.53 8.80
C LYS A 271 9.21 22.26 7.55
N ALA A 272 10.11 22.91 6.80
CA ALA A 272 9.82 23.52 5.50
C ALA A 272 9.75 22.45 4.42
N GLU A 273 10.49 21.36 4.54
CA GLU A 273 10.37 20.16 3.71
C GLU A 273 9.09 19.40 4.06
N LEU A 274 8.76 19.25 5.34
CA LEU A 274 7.52 18.63 5.82
C LEU A 274 6.29 19.54 5.67
N ALA A 275 6.48 20.86 5.61
CA ALA A 275 5.47 21.85 5.24
C ALA A 275 5.38 22.02 3.73
N LYS A 276 6.45 21.78 2.95
CA LYS A 276 6.39 21.58 1.50
C LYS A 276 5.62 20.31 1.21
N LEU A 277 5.92 19.18 1.87
CA LEU A 277 5.18 17.94 1.78
C LEU A 277 3.73 18.11 2.26
N LYS A 278 3.47 18.82 3.37
CA LYS A 278 2.10 19.10 3.85
C LYS A 278 1.35 20.13 3.01
N ALA A 279 2.02 21.12 2.43
CA ALA A 279 1.44 22.04 1.45
C ALA A 279 1.22 21.31 0.11
N MET A 280 2.07 20.36 -0.27
CA MET A 280 1.86 19.40 -1.36
C MET A 280 0.64 18.51 -1.08
N THR A 281 0.35 18.18 0.19
CA THR A 281 -0.87 17.42 0.56
C THR A 281 -2.12 18.28 0.76
N SER A 282 -2.02 19.62 0.83
CA SER A 282 -3.15 20.51 1.19
C SER A 282 -3.36 21.74 0.29
N ALA A 283 -2.54 21.95 -0.73
CA ALA A 283 -2.70 23.04 -1.70
C ALA A 283 -3.97 22.88 -2.52
N LYS A 284 -4.64 23.99 -2.82
CA LYS A 284 -5.76 23.99 -3.76
C LYS A 284 -5.23 23.64 -5.14
N PHE A 285 -5.90 22.69 -5.77
CA PHE A 285 -5.58 22.26 -7.11
C PHE A 285 -6.19 23.25 -8.11
N VAL A 286 -5.36 23.78 -9.00
CA VAL A 286 -5.73 24.67 -10.09
C VAL A 286 -5.79 23.85 -11.38
N SER A 287 -6.86 24.03 -12.14
CA SER A 287 -7.08 23.35 -13.40
C SER A 287 -6.30 24.02 -14.53
N ILE A 288 -5.45 23.26 -15.22
CA ILE A 288 -4.84 23.66 -16.50
C ILE A 288 -5.43 22.79 -17.60
N GLU A 289 -6.17 23.43 -18.52
CA GLU A 289 -6.75 22.76 -19.69
C GLU A 289 -5.68 22.53 -20.77
N VAL A 290 -5.40 21.27 -21.07
CA VAL A 290 -4.46 20.81 -22.10
C VAL A 290 -5.20 19.85 -23.03
N PHE A 291 -5.58 20.36 -24.20
CA PHE A 291 -6.42 19.66 -25.18
C PHE A 291 -5.67 18.64 -26.07
N SER A 292 -4.34 18.64 -26.05
CA SER A 292 -3.51 17.63 -26.73
C SER A 292 -3.12 16.54 -25.72
N ASP A 293 -3.54 15.31 -25.99
CA ASP A 293 -3.30 14.16 -25.12
C ASP A 293 -1.79 13.91 -24.92
N GLU A 294 -0.96 14.09 -25.97
CA GLU A 294 0.49 13.89 -25.88
C GLU A 294 1.19 14.99 -25.07
N LYS A 295 0.72 16.23 -25.18
CA LYS A 295 1.22 17.36 -24.38
C LYS A 295 0.83 17.20 -22.91
N ARG A 296 -0.36 16.66 -22.66
CA ARG A 296 -0.86 16.36 -21.32
C ARG A 296 -0.01 15.28 -20.65
N GLN A 297 0.30 14.19 -21.36
CA GLN A 297 1.11 13.11 -20.83
C GLN A 297 2.56 13.54 -20.54
N TYR A 298 3.17 14.35 -21.40
CA TYR A 298 4.51 14.91 -21.14
C TYR A 298 4.56 15.79 -19.89
N ILE A 299 3.55 16.64 -19.71
CA ILE A 299 3.43 17.48 -18.51
C ILE A 299 3.29 16.58 -17.28
N ILE A 300 2.45 15.56 -17.34
CA ILE A 300 2.25 14.57 -16.28
C ILE A 300 3.53 13.80 -15.94
N GLU A 301 4.29 13.38 -16.94
CA GLU A 301 5.54 12.65 -16.74
C GLU A 301 6.62 13.52 -16.09
N LYS A 302 6.72 14.79 -16.49
CA LYS A 302 7.61 15.77 -15.86
C LYS A 302 7.16 16.16 -14.45
N LEU A 303 5.86 16.21 -14.20
CA LEU A 303 5.29 16.38 -12.86
C LEU A 303 5.62 15.17 -11.96
N THR A 304 5.53 13.96 -12.51
CA THR A 304 5.85 12.70 -11.80
C THR A 304 7.35 12.58 -11.50
N GLN A 305 8.23 12.92 -12.46
CA GLN A 305 9.69 12.95 -12.26
C GLN A 305 10.13 13.96 -11.21
N ALA A 306 9.37 15.06 -11.07
CA ALA A 306 9.62 16.08 -10.07
C ALA A 306 8.87 15.83 -8.74
N ASP A 307 8.28 14.63 -8.58
CA ASP A 307 7.51 14.16 -7.42
C ASP A 307 6.40 15.14 -6.99
N CYS A 308 5.72 15.73 -7.99
CA CYS A 308 4.63 16.68 -7.81
C CYS A 308 3.26 15.96 -7.83
N PRO A 309 2.40 16.12 -6.82
CA PRO A 309 1.06 15.52 -6.82
C PRO A 309 0.14 16.24 -7.82
N PHE A 310 -0.57 15.52 -8.68
CA PHE A 310 -1.53 16.06 -9.65
C PHE A 310 -2.74 15.12 -9.79
N VAL A 311 -3.86 15.65 -10.28
CA VAL A 311 -5.08 14.87 -10.61
C VAL A 311 -5.42 15.12 -12.07
N GLU A 312 -5.58 14.07 -12.85
CA GLU A 312 -5.85 14.14 -14.29
C GLU A 312 -7.33 13.85 -14.59
N GLU A 313 -7.99 14.73 -15.36
CA GLU A 313 -9.33 14.49 -15.90
C GLU A 313 -9.37 14.84 -17.40
N ARG A 314 -9.91 13.98 -18.28
CA ARG A 314 -10.06 14.18 -19.75
C ARG A 314 -9.03 15.12 -20.42
N ASN A 315 -9.26 16.44 -20.39
CA ASN A 315 -8.43 17.45 -21.05
C ASN A 315 -7.84 18.48 -20.06
N THR A 316 -7.85 18.20 -18.77
CA THR A 316 -7.54 19.15 -17.69
C THR A 316 -6.68 18.46 -16.64
N ILE A 317 -5.52 19.04 -16.33
CA ILE A 317 -4.67 18.58 -15.24
C ILE A 317 -4.87 19.55 -14.07
N TYR A 318 -5.33 19.01 -12.96
CA TYR A 318 -5.43 19.69 -11.69
C TYR A 318 -4.09 19.56 -10.98
N ILE A 319 -3.42 20.67 -10.76
CA ILE A 319 -2.11 20.71 -10.11
C ILE A 319 -2.13 21.69 -8.94
N PRO A 320 -1.31 21.48 -7.90
CA PRO A 320 -1.16 22.43 -6.81
C PRO A 320 -0.79 23.82 -7.34
N GLU A 321 -1.47 24.86 -6.88
CA GLU A 321 -1.31 26.27 -7.34
C GLU A 321 0.14 26.74 -7.43
N TYR A 322 1.00 26.33 -6.50
CA TYR A 322 2.41 26.71 -6.48
C TYR A 322 3.25 26.09 -7.63
N TYR A 323 2.73 25.11 -8.36
CA TYR A 323 3.39 24.47 -9.52
C TYR A 323 2.91 25.04 -10.87
N GLU A 324 1.93 25.94 -10.87
CA GLU A 324 1.28 26.45 -12.08
C GLU A 324 2.26 27.09 -13.06
N GLN A 325 3.17 27.91 -12.56
CA GLN A 325 4.17 28.59 -13.40
C GLN A 325 5.20 27.61 -13.97
N SER A 326 5.60 26.60 -13.19
CA SER A 326 6.49 25.53 -13.65
C SER A 326 5.84 24.67 -14.72
N VAL A 327 4.55 24.33 -14.57
CA VAL A 327 3.81 23.59 -15.59
C VAL A 327 3.59 24.40 -16.85
N LYS A 328 3.34 25.72 -16.75
CA LYS A 328 3.31 26.59 -17.94
C LYS A 328 4.64 26.59 -18.69
N ASN A 329 5.77 26.57 -17.98
CA ASN A 329 7.09 26.47 -18.58
C ASN A 329 7.36 25.08 -19.19
N ILE A 330 6.97 23.99 -18.52
CA ILE A 330 7.05 22.61 -19.04
C ILE A 330 6.18 22.47 -20.31
N ALA A 331 4.96 23.00 -20.27
CA ALA A 331 4.04 23.03 -21.40
C ALA A 331 4.55 23.89 -22.57
N ALA A 332 5.34 24.93 -22.30
CA ALA A 332 6.00 25.75 -23.32
C ALA A 332 7.28 25.08 -23.87
N ALA A 333 7.98 24.31 -23.05
CA ALA A 333 9.16 23.52 -23.43
C ALA A 333 8.78 22.24 -24.18
N TYR A 334 7.54 21.79 -24.06
CA TYR A 334 7.00 20.66 -24.80
C TYR A 334 7.11 20.86 -26.31
N LYS A 335 7.86 19.97 -26.95
CA LYS A 335 7.84 19.70 -28.39
C LYS A 335 7.19 18.34 -28.57
N GLU A 336 6.25 18.19 -29.51
CA GLU A 336 5.47 16.96 -29.77
C GLU A 336 6.35 15.71 -29.96
N THR A 337 6.80 15.12 -28.84
CA THR A 337 7.76 14.00 -28.81
C THR A 337 7.79 13.35 -27.41
N ASP A 338 6.64 12.92 -26.86
CA ASP A 338 6.61 12.01 -25.68
C ASP A 338 5.28 11.23 -25.57
N MET A 339 4.86 10.62 -26.69
CA MET A 339 4.36 9.24 -26.63
C MET A 339 5.60 8.34 -26.57
N PRO A 340 5.54 7.05 -26.16
CA PRO A 340 6.53 6.12 -26.69
C PRO A 340 6.48 6.35 -28.18
N ASN A 341 7.58 6.87 -28.74
CA ASN A 341 7.71 7.15 -30.16
C ASN A 341 7.04 5.97 -30.87
N ILE A 342 6.22 6.16 -31.90
CA ILE A 342 5.40 5.08 -32.51
C ILE A 342 6.25 3.79 -32.69
N ARG A 343 7.56 3.99 -32.91
CA ARG A 343 8.69 3.07 -32.75
C ARG A 343 8.81 2.29 -31.43
N GLU A 344 8.94 2.90 -30.24
CA GLU A 344 9.01 2.23 -28.93
C GLU A 344 7.75 1.43 -28.60
N ARG A 345 6.57 1.98 -28.92
CA ARG A 345 5.31 1.23 -28.74
C ARG A 345 5.26 -0.01 -29.63
N LEU A 346 5.76 0.12 -30.87
CA LEU A 346 5.91 -1.01 -31.78
C LEU A 346 6.95 -2.02 -31.26
N LYS A 347 8.10 -1.58 -30.75
CA LYS A 347 9.13 -2.45 -30.15
C LYS A 347 8.56 -3.29 -29.00
N PHE A 348 7.92 -2.63 -28.03
CA PHE A 348 7.31 -3.31 -26.89
C PHE A 348 6.23 -4.32 -27.31
N PHE A 349 5.43 -3.97 -28.31
CA PHE A 349 4.42 -4.86 -28.85
C PHE A 349 5.02 -6.08 -29.57
N ILE A 350 6.06 -5.85 -30.38
CA ILE A 350 6.82 -6.92 -31.03
C ILE A 350 7.39 -7.86 -29.98
N ASP A 351 8.07 -7.33 -28.95
CA ASP A 351 8.67 -8.14 -27.90
C ASP A 351 7.65 -9.04 -27.19
N ARG A 352 6.43 -8.52 -26.94
CA ARG A 352 5.34 -9.28 -26.32
C ARG A 352 4.84 -10.42 -27.21
N ILE A 353 4.65 -10.15 -28.51
CA ILE A 353 4.13 -11.14 -29.46
C ILE A 353 5.17 -12.22 -29.78
N LEU A 354 6.47 -11.88 -29.76
CA LEU A 354 7.54 -12.85 -30.07
C LEU A 354 7.44 -14.11 -29.22
N TYR A 355 7.15 -13.98 -27.92
CA TYR A 355 7.01 -15.12 -27.01
C TYR A 355 5.73 -15.94 -27.20
N SER A 356 4.79 -15.45 -28.01
CA SER A 356 3.54 -16.15 -28.39
C SER A 356 3.62 -16.78 -29.78
N ALA A 357 4.63 -16.39 -30.59
CA ALA A 357 4.82 -16.89 -31.93
C ALA A 357 5.48 -18.27 -31.93
N GLN A 358 5.06 -19.15 -32.84
CA GLN A 358 5.67 -20.49 -33.01
C GLN A 358 6.85 -20.48 -33.96
N ASN A 359 6.81 -19.58 -34.95
CA ASN A 359 7.82 -19.33 -35.95
C ASN A 359 7.61 -17.92 -36.49
N PHE A 360 8.51 -17.44 -37.34
CA PHE A 360 8.45 -16.09 -37.89
C PHE A 360 7.19 -15.79 -38.70
N GLU A 361 6.66 -16.78 -39.44
CA GLU A 361 5.41 -16.61 -40.19
C GLU A 361 4.19 -16.49 -39.26
N HIS A 362 4.15 -17.25 -38.17
CA HIS A 362 3.13 -17.09 -37.13
C HIS A 362 3.23 -15.72 -36.44
N PHE A 363 4.44 -15.21 -36.19
CA PHE A 363 4.65 -13.86 -35.66
C PHE A 363 4.03 -12.79 -36.56
N ILE A 364 4.22 -12.88 -37.89
CA ILE A 364 3.58 -11.98 -38.85
C ILE A 364 2.05 -12.09 -38.77
N LYS A 365 1.50 -13.30 -38.74
CA LYS A 365 0.03 -13.48 -38.61
C LYS A 365 -0.52 -12.86 -37.32
N LEU A 366 0.22 -12.94 -36.21
CA LEU A 366 -0.18 -12.32 -34.93
C LEU A 366 -0.16 -10.78 -35.02
N LEU A 367 0.80 -10.18 -35.72
CA LEU A 367 0.78 -8.74 -35.99
C LEU A 367 -0.46 -8.34 -36.80
N GLU A 368 -0.78 -9.08 -37.87
CA GLU A 368 -1.96 -8.83 -38.70
C GLU A 368 -3.27 -8.99 -37.92
N ALA A 369 -3.38 -10.03 -37.08
CA ALA A 369 -4.53 -10.25 -36.19
C ALA A 369 -4.75 -9.09 -35.21
N ASN A 370 -3.68 -8.36 -34.87
CA ASN A 370 -3.72 -7.16 -34.04
C ASN A 370 -3.80 -5.86 -34.85
N LYS A 371 -4.26 -5.94 -36.10
CA LYS A 371 -4.51 -4.79 -37.01
C LYS A 371 -3.24 -4.04 -37.45
N TYR A 372 -2.08 -4.68 -37.45
CA TYR A 372 -0.87 -4.11 -38.05
C TYR A 372 -0.81 -4.48 -39.53
N GLU A 373 -0.58 -3.49 -40.41
CA GLU A 373 -0.38 -3.76 -41.84
C GLU A 373 1.08 -4.09 -42.12
N ILE A 374 1.33 -5.10 -42.96
CA ILE A 374 2.68 -5.60 -43.26
C ILE A 374 2.98 -5.47 -44.75
N ARG A 375 4.19 -5.01 -45.06
CA ARG A 375 4.75 -5.00 -46.42
C ARG A 375 6.03 -5.83 -46.45
N ARG A 376 6.06 -6.84 -47.32
CA ARG A 376 7.23 -7.67 -47.60
C ARG A 376 7.93 -7.15 -48.86
N GLY A 377 9.07 -6.49 -48.67
CA GLY A 377 9.98 -6.09 -49.75
C GLY A 377 11.40 -6.55 -49.41
N LYS A 378 12.44 -5.81 -49.84
CA LYS A 378 13.85 -6.07 -49.41
C LYS A 378 14.00 -6.09 -47.88
N TYR A 379 13.16 -5.34 -47.17
CA TYR A 379 13.03 -5.37 -45.71
C TYR A 379 11.56 -5.40 -45.34
N ILE A 380 11.22 -6.12 -44.27
CA ILE A 380 9.87 -6.15 -43.73
C ILE A 380 9.56 -4.81 -43.08
N ALA A 381 8.42 -4.23 -43.47
CA ALA A 381 7.91 -2.99 -42.91
C ALA A 381 6.52 -3.21 -42.30
N VAL A 382 6.29 -2.60 -41.14
CA VAL A 382 5.07 -2.74 -40.36
C VAL A 382 4.49 -1.35 -40.12
N LYS A 383 3.18 -1.21 -40.32
CA LYS A 383 2.42 0.00 -39.99
C LYS A 383 1.46 -0.31 -38.84
N PRO A 384 1.67 0.31 -37.66
CA PRO A 384 0.76 0.15 -36.54
C PRO A 384 -0.63 0.77 -36.81
N PRO A 385 -1.71 0.27 -36.17
CA PRO A 385 -3.05 0.81 -36.33
C PRO A 385 -3.19 2.26 -35.83
N TYR A 386 -2.31 2.66 -34.89
CA TYR A 386 -2.20 4.02 -34.38
C TYR A 386 -1.17 4.88 -35.15
N GLY A 387 -0.53 4.33 -36.20
CA GLY A 387 0.54 4.98 -36.96
C GLY A 387 0.14 5.32 -38.39
N LYS A 388 0.58 6.49 -38.88
CA LYS A 388 0.27 6.94 -40.26
C LYS A 388 1.21 6.38 -41.33
N ARG A 389 2.39 5.84 -40.95
CA ARG A 389 3.46 5.41 -41.87
C ARG A 389 3.97 4.01 -41.55
N PHE A 390 4.51 3.33 -42.57
CA PHE A 390 5.24 2.07 -42.42
C PHE A 390 6.63 2.33 -41.83
N MET A 391 7.03 1.47 -40.88
CA MET A 391 8.37 1.46 -40.30
C MET A 391 9.04 0.11 -40.62
N ARG A 392 10.31 0.14 -41.05
CA ARG A 392 11.07 -1.09 -41.29
C ARG A 392 11.48 -1.71 -39.97
N LEU A 393 11.34 -3.03 -39.81
CA LEU A 393 11.76 -3.72 -38.57
C LEU A 393 13.25 -3.50 -38.26
N LYS A 394 14.12 -3.64 -39.27
CA LYS A 394 15.55 -3.30 -39.17
C LYS A 394 15.82 -1.87 -38.71
N SER A 395 14.93 -0.93 -39.02
CA SER A 395 15.10 0.47 -38.60
C SER A 395 14.71 0.70 -37.14
N LEU A 396 14.19 -0.29 -36.42
CA LEU A 396 13.84 -0.17 -35.01
C LEU A 396 15.06 -0.37 -34.10
N GLY A 397 16.01 -1.21 -34.52
CA GLY A 397 17.26 -1.54 -33.83
C GLY A 397 17.80 -2.88 -34.34
N GLU A 398 19.01 -3.26 -33.92
CA GLU A 398 19.64 -4.53 -34.33
C GLU A 398 18.83 -5.75 -33.85
N ASP A 399 18.27 -5.68 -32.63
CA ASP A 399 17.45 -6.74 -32.02
C ASP A 399 16.10 -6.98 -32.70
N TYR A 400 15.72 -6.08 -33.61
CA TYR A 400 14.46 -6.13 -34.37
C TYR A 400 14.70 -6.43 -35.85
N SER A 401 15.92 -6.78 -36.24
CA SER A 401 16.18 -7.31 -37.58
C SER A 401 15.46 -8.65 -37.77
N GLU A 402 15.12 -9.02 -39.01
CA GLU A 402 14.46 -10.30 -39.29
C GLU A 402 15.27 -11.50 -38.75
N TYR A 403 16.60 -11.43 -38.86
CA TYR A 403 17.51 -12.44 -38.31
C TYR A 403 17.42 -12.52 -36.78
N SER A 404 17.51 -11.39 -36.09
CA SER A 404 17.44 -11.33 -34.61
C SER A 404 16.08 -11.77 -34.09
N LEU A 405 14.99 -11.38 -34.76
CA LEU A 405 13.63 -11.79 -34.41
C LEU A 405 13.44 -13.31 -34.59
N LYS A 406 13.94 -13.90 -35.69
CA LYS A 406 13.93 -15.36 -35.88
C LYS A 406 14.67 -16.08 -34.76
N LYS A 407 15.90 -15.66 -34.46
CA LYS A 407 16.71 -16.22 -33.37
C LYS A 407 15.99 -16.14 -32.01
N ARG A 408 15.32 -15.02 -31.70
CA ARG A 408 14.55 -14.83 -30.47
C ARG A 408 13.29 -15.72 -30.41
N ILE A 409 12.63 -15.96 -31.54
CA ILE A 409 11.49 -16.90 -31.61
C ILE A 409 11.96 -18.33 -31.41
N ASP A 410 13.11 -18.69 -32.02
CA ASP A 410 13.66 -20.05 -31.90
C ASP A 410 14.02 -20.36 -30.44
N GLY A 411 14.67 -19.43 -29.73
CA GLY A 411 15.00 -19.55 -28.30
C GLY A 411 13.89 -19.13 -27.32
N ARG A 412 12.65 -18.94 -27.76
CA ARG A 412 11.56 -18.40 -26.93
C ARG A 412 11.21 -19.25 -25.70
N ASN A 413 11.56 -20.54 -25.74
CA ASN A 413 11.26 -21.53 -24.71
C ASN A 413 12.48 -21.85 -23.83
N ASP A 414 13.66 -21.33 -24.15
CA ASP A 414 14.89 -21.66 -23.41
C ASP A 414 14.75 -21.28 -21.92
N ILE A 415 14.40 -20.01 -21.65
CA ILE A 415 14.19 -19.50 -20.29
C ILE A 415 13.01 -20.20 -19.57
N PRO A 416 11.80 -20.32 -20.17
CA PRO A 416 10.71 -21.05 -19.52
C PRO A 416 11.01 -22.53 -19.24
N ASN A 417 11.74 -23.21 -20.13
CA ASN A 417 12.14 -24.60 -19.91
C ASN A 417 13.15 -24.68 -18.77
N GLU A 418 14.14 -23.78 -18.72
CA GLU A 418 15.09 -23.69 -17.63
C GLU A 418 14.39 -23.46 -16.28
N PHE A 419 13.44 -22.52 -16.20
CA PHE A 419 12.68 -22.29 -14.97
C PHE A 419 11.79 -23.47 -14.59
N ALA A 420 11.20 -24.20 -15.54
CA ALA A 420 10.44 -25.41 -15.26
C ALA A 420 11.36 -26.54 -14.73
N GLU A 421 12.56 -26.71 -15.28
CA GLU A 421 13.56 -27.64 -14.75
C GLU A 421 14.06 -27.25 -13.35
N CYS A 422 14.22 -25.95 -13.10
CA CYS A 422 14.55 -25.44 -11.78
C CYS A 422 13.41 -25.63 -10.78
N GLU A 423 12.15 -25.42 -11.17
CA GLU A 423 10.97 -25.71 -10.33
C GLU A 423 10.93 -27.17 -9.87
N ASN A 424 11.21 -28.11 -10.78
CA ASN A 424 11.23 -29.53 -10.46
C ASN A 424 12.34 -29.92 -9.47
N ARG A 425 13.45 -29.17 -9.44
CA ARG A 425 14.59 -29.40 -8.53
C ARG A 425 14.53 -28.54 -7.28
N ALA A 426 13.59 -27.59 -7.20
CA ALA A 426 13.48 -26.62 -6.13
C ALA A 426 13.04 -27.27 -4.82
N ASN A 427 13.57 -26.75 -3.71
CA ASN A 427 13.07 -27.10 -2.37
C ASN A 427 11.70 -26.43 -2.10
N GLU A 428 11.04 -26.80 -1.00
CA GLU A 428 9.72 -26.29 -0.62
C GLU A 428 9.67 -24.75 -0.47
N LEU A 429 10.79 -24.11 -0.10
CA LEU A 429 10.87 -22.65 0.01
C LEU A 429 10.95 -21.97 -1.38
N GLN A 430 11.64 -22.58 -2.33
CA GLN A 430 11.90 -22.03 -3.67
C GLN A 430 10.75 -22.30 -4.64
N LYS A 431 10.01 -23.40 -4.48
CA LYS A 431 8.89 -23.80 -5.36
C LYS A 431 7.88 -22.67 -5.61
N PRO A 432 7.40 -21.92 -4.59
CA PRO A 432 6.44 -20.83 -4.83
C PRO A 432 6.98 -19.73 -5.76
N PHE A 433 8.27 -19.39 -5.69
CA PHE A 433 8.88 -18.41 -6.58
C PHE A 433 8.89 -18.91 -8.03
N TYR A 434 9.33 -20.14 -8.28
CA TYR A 434 9.33 -20.70 -9.63
C TYR A 434 7.91 -20.84 -10.20
N TYR A 435 6.95 -21.28 -9.38
CA TYR A 435 5.54 -21.32 -9.76
C TYR A 435 5.01 -19.93 -10.15
N ALA A 436 5.31 -18.90 -9.36
CA ALA A 436 4.91 -17.52 -9.64
C ALA A 436 5.57 -16.96 -10.92
N ILE A 437 6.86 -17.28 -11.15
CA ILE A 437 7.59 -16.93 -12.37
C ILE A 437 6.92 -17.61 -13.59
N ASN A 438 6.73 -18.93 -13.55
CA ASN A 438 6.16 -19.70 -14.66
C ASN A 438 4.71 -19.29 -14.96
N THR A 439 3.94 -18.98 -13.93
CA THR A 439 2.58 -18.43 -14.07
C THR A 439 2.61 -17.04 -14.69
N SER A 440 3.51 -16.15 -14.25
CA SER A 440 3.68 -14.81 -14.83
C SER A 440 4.05 -14.87 -16.32
N ILE A 441 5.01 -15.74 -16.68
CA ILE A 441 5.40 -16.03 -18.07
C ILE A 441 4.18 -16.46 -18.88
N THR A 442 3.37 -17.38 -18.35
CA THR A 442 2.15 -17.87 -18.99
C THR A 442 1.12 -16.76 -19.20
N LEU A 443 0.91 -15.90 -18.21
CA LEU A 443 -0.01 -14.77 -18.28
C LEU A 443 0.46 -13.71 -19.30
N ILE A 444 1.77 -13.44 -19.36
CA ILE A 444 2.37 -12.53 -20.35
C ILE A 444 2.15 -13.08 -21.77
N ARG A 445 2.43 -14.37 -22.00
CA ARG A 445 2.20 -15.05 -23.29
C ARG A 445 0.74 -15.05 -23.70
N LYS A 446 -0.19 -15.16 -22.76
CA LYS A 446 -1.64 -15.09 -23.01
C LYS A 446 -2.17 -13.65 -23.13
N PHE A 447 -1.31 -12.64 -23.01
CA PHE A 447 -1.69 -11.22 -22.97
C PHE A 447 -2.67 -10.86 -21.84
N ASN A 448 -2.67 -11.67 -20.78
CA ASN A 448 -3.51 -11.48 -19.61
C ASN A 448 -2.97 -10.40 -18.68
N ILE A 449 -1.64 -10.18 -18.67
CA ILE A 449 -0.98 -9.09 -17.94
C ILE A 449 -0.01 -8.35 -18.88
N THR A 450 0.19 -7.05 -18.65
CA THR A 450 1.17 -6.26 -19.39
C THR A 450 2.53 -6.30 -18.68
N PRO A 451 3.60 -6.80 -19.33
CA PRO A 451 4.91 -6.90 -18.70
C PRO A 451 5.56 -5.54 -18.48
N LYS A 452 6.54 -5.46 -17.57
CA LYS A 452 7.24 -4.20 -17.26
C LYS A 452 8.74 -4.42 -17.40
N LYS A 453 9.38 -3.65 -18.28
CA LYS A 453 10.85 -3.70 -18.43
C LYS A 453 11.53 -3.23 -17.14
N HIS A 454 12.55 -3.95 -16.70
CA HIS A 454 13.45 -3.44 -15.67
C HIS A 454 14.38 -2.38 -16.25
N ASN A 455 15.12 -2.74 -17.30
CA ASN A 455 15.95 -1.84 -18.09
C ASN A 455 15.17 -1.35 -19.33
N PRO A 456 14.80 -0.06 -19.40
CA PRO A 456 14.05 0.49 -20.53
C PRO A 456 14.80 0.44 -21.86
N ASP A 457 16.13 0.50 -21.83
CA ASP A 457 17.00 0.61 -23.02
C ASP A 457 17.17 -0.72 -23.76
N GLU A 458 16.92 -1.84 -23.08
CA GLU A 458 17.05 -3.18 -23.65
C GLU A 458 15.72 -3.70 -24.22
N PRO A 459 15.75 -4.63 -25.21
CA PRO A 459 14.56 -5.36 -25.61
C PRO A 459 13.93 -6.08 -24.43
N TYR A 460 12.60 -6.25 -24.47
CA TYR A 460 11.95 -7.03 -23.43
C TYR A 460 12.30 -8.52 -23.56
N SER A 461 12.64 -9.11 -22.43
CA SER A 461 12.82 -10.55 -22.21
C SER A 461 12.28 -10.90 -20.83
N PHE A 462 12.05 -12.19 -20.54
CA PHE A 462 11.61 -12.59 -19.20
C PHE A 462 12.61 -12.23 -18.10
N LEU A 463 13.91 -12.16 -18.42
CA LEU A 463 14.96 -11.74 -17.48
C LEU A 463 15.06 -10.21 -17.33
N ASN A 464 14.56 -9.45 -18.32
CA ASN A 464 14.40 -8.00 -18.25
C ASN A 464 12.96 -7.61 -17.83
N ASP A 465 12.20 -8.53 -17.22
CA ASP A 465 10.90 -8.20 -16.62
C ASP A 465 11.09 -7.89 -15.14
N HIS A 466 10.66 -6.71 -14.70
CA HIS A 466 10.84 -6.22 -13.34
C HIS A 466 10.29 -7.18 -12.26
N SER A 467 9.16 -7.83 -12.54
CA SER A 467 8.53 -8.72 -11.55
C SER A 467 9.25 -10.06 -11.48
N ILE A 468 9.60 -10.62 -12.64
CA ILE A 468 10.34 -11.89 -12.75
C ILE A 468 11.75 -11.72 -12.18
N GLU A 469 12.44 -10.64 -12.50
CA GLU A 469 13.78 -10.36 -12.00
C GLU A 469 13.81 -10.19 -10.48
N ASN A 470 12.81 -9.53 -9.88
CA ASN A 470 12.71 -9.45 -8.43
C ASN A 470 12.61 -10.86 -7.79
N MET A 471 11.82 -11.76 -8.37
CA MET A 471 11.70 -13.15 -7.91
C MET A 471 13.00 -13.94 -8.12
N VAL A 472 13.68 -13.75 -9.26
CA VAL A 472 15.01 -14.34 -9.54
C VAL A 472 16.06 -13.83 -8.56
N SER A 473 16.05 -12.53 -8.24
CA SER A 473 16.92 -11.92 -7.22
C SER A 473 16.70 -12.53 -5.84
N CYS A 474 15.43 -12.84 -5.49
CA CYS A 474 15.11 -13.55 -4.26
C CYS A 474 15.68 -14.98 -4.25
N LEU A 475 15.53 -15.73 -5.35
CA LEU A 475 16.10 -17.07 -5.49
C LEU A 475 17.63 -17.07 -5.40
N ASN A 476 18.29 -16.07 -6.00
CA ASN A 476 19.72 -15.87 -5.88
C ASN A 476 20.14 -15.57 -4.45
N THR A 477 19.38 -14.74 -3.73
CA THR A 477 19.61 -14.47 -2.31
C THR A 477 19.45 -15.74 -1.46
N LEU A 478 18.41 -16.54 -1.68
CA LEU A 478 18.27 -17.83 -0.99
C LEU A 478 19.48 -18.75 -1.21
N SER A 479 20.02 -18.76 -2.43
CA SER A 479 21.21 -19.55 -2.77
C SER A 479 22.49 -18.97 -2.15
N GLU A 480 22.66 -17.64 -2.17
CA GLU A 480 23.78 -16.91 -1.57
C GLU A 480 23.92 -17.24 -0.08
N PHE A 481 22.80 -17.26 0.64
CA PHE A 481 22.74 -17.53 2.07
C PHE A 481 22.51 -19.01 2.43
N ARG A 482 22.46 -19.90 1.43
CA ARG A 482 22.21 -21.35 1.60
C ARG A 482 20.96 -21.65 2.43
N ILE A 483 19.85 -21.03 2.05
CA ILE A 483 18.56 -21.12 2.74
C ILE A 483 17.66 -22.07 1.97
N ASP A 484 17.38 -23.22 2.57
CA ASP A 484 16.59 -24.29 1.96
C ASP A 484 15.21 -24.46 2.59
N THR A 485 14.98 -23.90 3.79
CA THR A 485 13.69 -24.00 4.49
C THR A 485 13.16 -22.66 4.98
N ARG A 486 11.84 -22.58 5.15
CA ARG A 486 11.17 -21.41 5.71
C ARG A 486 11.75 -21.05 7.08
N GLU A 487 11.96 -22.04 7.95
CA GLU A 487 12.51 -21.83 9.28
C GLU A 487 13.92 -21.22 9.24
N GLN A 488 14.76 -21.67 8.31
CA GLN A 488 16.10 -21.11 8.10
C GLN A 488 16.03 -19.64 7.66
N LEU A 489 15.10 -19.30 6.76
CA LEU A 489 14.91 -17.94 6.27
C LEU A 489 14.62 -16.96 7.42
N TYR A 490 13.62 -17.27 8.25
CA TYR A 490 13.25 -16.42 9.38
C TYR A 490 14.30 -16.44 10.50
N LYS A 491 14.97 -17.58 10.71
CA LYS A 491 16.06 -17.68 11.69
C LYS A 491 17.25 -16.79 11.32
N ILE A 492 17.69 -16.82 10.06
CA ILE A 492 18.79 -15.97 9.56
C ILE A 492 18.41 -14.49 9.68
N SER A 493 17.17 -14.12 9.33
CA SER A 493 16.68 -12.76 9.54
C SER A 493 16.77 -12.33 11.02
N SER A 494 16.34 -13.19 11.95
CA SER A 494 16.41 -12.91 13.38
C SER A 494 17.85 -12.82 13.91
N ASP A 495 18.74 -13.70 13.44
CA ASP A 495 20.14 -13.73 13.87
C ASP A 495 20.92 -12.53 13.31
N LEU A 496 20.66 -12.12 12.06
CA LEU A 496 21.20 -10.88 11.49
C LEU A 496 20.73 -9.66 12.28
N GLN A 497 19.45 -9.60 12.65
CA GLN A 497 18.91 -8.52 13.46
C GLN A 497 19.61 -8.43 14.84
N LYS A 498 19.80 -9.57 15.52
CA LYS A 498 20.53 -9.62 16.81
C LYS A 498 22.00 -9.20 16.65
N GLN A 499 22.65 -9.60 15.56
CA GLN A 499 24.02 -9.19 15.29
C GLN A 499 24.12 -7.69 15.04
N ILE A 500 23.18 -7.09 14.30
CA ILE A 500 23.11 -5.62 14.10
C ILE A 500 22.89 -4.88 15.43
N ASP A 501 22.05 -5.42 16.31
CA ASP A 501 21.80 -4.84 17.63
C ASP A 501 23.05 -4.88 18.53
N SER A 502 23.95 -5.84 18.30
CA SER A 502 25.23 -5.95 19.01
C SER A 502 26.39 -5.19 18.34
N HIS A 503 26.40 -5.14 17.00
CA HIS A 503 27.47 -4.58 16.17
C HIS A 503 26.84 -3.82 15.00
N ASN A 504 26.89 -2.49 15.06
CA ASN A 504 26.32 -1.62 14.03
C ASN A 504 27.17 -1.66 12.74
N SER A 505 26.92 -2.64 11.88
CA SER A 505 27.57 -2.84 10.58
C SER A 505 26.61 -2.56 9.43
N ASP A 506 27.03 -1.74 8.47
CA ASP A 506 26.23 -1.44 7.28
C ASP A 506 26.13 -2.64 6.32
N GLU A 507 27.12 -3.54 6.34
CA GLU A 507 27.09 -4.79 5.59
C GLU A 507 26.00 -5.73 6.13
N LEU A 508 25.90 -5.89 7.45
CA LEU A 508 24.85 -6.70 8.07
C LEU A 508 23.44 -6.15 7.79
N LYS A 509 23.28 -4.82 7.78
CA LYS A 509 22.01 -4.18 7.41
C LYS A 509 21.63 -4.43 5.96
N LEU A 510 22.60 -4.42 5.05
CA LEU A 510 22.36 -4.72 3.64
C LEU A 510 21.93 -6.18 3.47
N GLN A 511 22.60 -7.11 4.16
CA GLN A 511 22.22 -8.53 4.17
C GLN A 511 20.81 -8.74 4.75
N LEU A 512 20.48 -8.08 5.86
CA LEU A 512 19.14 -8.14 6.44
C LEU A 512 18.09 -7.59 5.46
N SER A 513 18.36 -6.44 4.83
CA SER A 513 17.45 -5.86 3.83
C SER A 513 17.19 -6.79 2.64
N LYS A 514 18.20 -7.54 2.18
CA LYS A 514 18.02 -8.57 1.15
C LYS A 514 17.10 -9.69 1.65
N ILE A 515 17.37 -10.23 2.85
CA ILE A 515 16.59 -11.33 3.44
C ILE A 515 15.15 -10.91 3.73
N GLU A 516 14.92 -9.72 4.25
CA GLU A 516 13.57 -9.17 4.45
C GLU A 516 12.84 -8.95 3.11
N GLY A 517 13.56 -8.59 2.05
CA GLY A 517 13.01 -8.52 0.70
C GLY A 517 12.54 -9.88 0.19
N VAL A 518 13.30 -10.94 0.47
CA VAL A 518 12.91 -12.32 0.17
C VAL A 518 11.67 -12.72 0.97
N ILE A 519 11.63 -12.40 2.27
CA ILE A 519 10.47 -12.70 3.13
C ILE A 519 9.21 -12.04 2.61
N ARG A 520 9.24 -10.72 2.35
CA ARG A 520 8.07 -9.99 1.82
C ARG A 520 7.58 -10.58 0.50
N THR A 521 8.50 -10.84 -0.43
CA THR A 521 8.14 -11.40 -1.75
C THR A 521 7.58 -12.82 -1.61
N TYR A 522 8.13 -13.63 -0.69
CA TYR A 522 7.62 -14.97 -0.40
C TYR A 522 6.22 -14.93 0.22
N GLU A 523 5.99 -14.08 1.21
CA GLU A 523 4.67 -13.89 1.85
C GLU A 523 3.64 -13.39 0.84
N ASP A 524 3.99 -12.43 -0.02
CA ASP A 524 3.10 -11.96 -1.08
C ASP A 524 2.68 -13.10 -2.04
N ILE A 525 3.63 -13.97 -2.41
CA ILE A 525 3.40 -15.10 -3.31
C ILE A 525 2.53 -16.17 -2.65
N VAL A 526 2.85 -16.55 -1.41
CA VAL A 526 2.23 -17.69 -0.71
C VAL A 526 0.92 -17.32 -0.02
N GLU A 527 0.87 -16.15 0.61
CA GLU A 527 -0.23 -15.71 1.48
C GLU A 527 -1.04 -14.57 0.85
N GLY A 528 -0.42 -13.77 -0.03
CA GLY A 528 -0.99 -12.54 -0.59
C GLY A 528 -1.80 -12.68 -1.88
N ASN A 529 -2.11 -13.89 -2.37
CA ASN A 529 -2.78 -14.12 -3.66
C ASN A 529 -2.13 -13.34 -4.83
N TYR A 530 -0.79 -13.34 -4.89
CA TYR A 530 0.01 -12.55 -5.84
C TYR A 530 -0.49 -12.57 -7.29
N ILE A 531 -0.79 -13.75 -7.82
CA ILE A 531 -1.26 -13.91 -9.20
C ILE A 531 -2.62 -13.26 -9.44
N ASP A 532 -3.57 -13.41 -8.50
CA ASP A 532 -4.89 -12.81 -8.62
C ASP A 532 -4.83 -11.29 -8.51
N ASN A 533 -3.95 -10.76 -7.66
CA ASN A 533 -3.68 -9.34 -7.57
C ASN A 533 -3.09 -8.77 -8.87
N LEU A 534 -2.18 -9.49 -9.53
CA LEU A 534 -1.66 -9.11 -10.84
C LEU A 534 -2.76 -9.04 -11.91
N ILE A 535 -3.64 -10.05 -11.96
CA ILE A 535 -4.76 -10.10 -12.89
C ILE A 535 -5.77 -8.98 -12.61
N ARG A 536 -6.11 -8.76 -11.34
CA ARG A 536 -7.01 -7.70 -10.89
C ARG A 536 -6.47 -6.31 -11.26
N ALA A 537 -5.21 -6.03 -10.96
CA ALA A 537 -4.56 -4.76 -11.30
C ALA A 537 -4.53 -4.51 -12.82
N GLU A 538 -4.40 -5.55 -13.64
CA GLU A 538 -4.52 -5.41 -15.10
C GLU A 538 -5.97 -5.13 -15.55
N ARG A 539 -6.96 -5.80 -14.96
CA ARG A 539 -8.39 -5.58 -15.27
C ARG A 539 -8.82 -4.15 -14.90
N GLU A 540 -8.40 -3.67 -13.74
CA GLU A 540 -8.66 -2.30 -13.29
C GLU A 540 -8.03 -1.27 -14.24
N ARG A 541 -6.77 -1.49 -14.65
CA ARG A 541 -6.09 -0.65 -15.66
C ARG A 541 -6.83 -0.62 -17.00
N LYS A 542 -7.25 -1.78 -17.51
CA LYS A 542 -8.02 -1.89 -18.78
C LYS A 542 -9.38 -1.20 -18.68
N THR A 543 -10.06 -1.35 -17.55
CA THR A 543 -11.38 -0.73 -17.29
C THR A 543 -11.26 0.80 -17.20
N ALA A 544 -10.22 1.30 -16.52
CA ALA A 544 -9.93 2.73 -16.46
C ALA A 544 -9.64 3.30 -17.85
N ALA A 545 -8.87 2.59 -18.68
CA ALA A 545 -8.59 2.99 -20.06
C ALA A 545 -9.85 3.01 -20.96
N GLN A 546 -10.76 2.06 -20.79
CA GLN A 546 -12.03 2.03 -21.54
C GLN A 546 -12.98 3.17 -21.13
N LYS A 547 -13.14 3.42 -19.82
CA LYS A 547 -13.97 4.53 -19.30
C LYS A 547 -13.49 5.90 -19.79
N ASN A 548 -12.19 6.07 -20.01
CA ASN A 548 -11.63 7.30 -20.58
C ASN A 548 -11.89 7.44 -22.09
N SER A 549 -12.18 6.35 -22.81
CA SER A 549 -12.41 6.35 -24.27
C SER A 549 -13.87 6.57 -24.69
N GLU A 550 -14.85 6.33 -23.81
CA GLU A 550 -16.30 6.43 -24.09
C GLU A 550 -16.91 7.81 -23.77
N GLN A 551 -16.07 8.76 -23.40
CA GLN A 551 -16.49 10.08 -22.98
C GLN A 551 -16.68 11.02 -24.20
N PRO A 552 -17.90 11.55 -24.47
CA PRO A 552 -18.17 12.26 -25.72
C PRO A 552 -17.34 13.55 -25.81
N LYS A 553 -16.61 13.71 -26.91
CA LYS A 553 -15.86 14.93 -27.24
C LYS A 553 -16.85 16.03 -27.61
N TYR A 554 -16.99 17.04 -26.75
CA TYR A 554 -17.77 18.24 -27.04
C TYR A 554 -17.13 18.99 -28.22
N ILE A 555 -17.90 19.16 -29.30
CA ILE A 555 -17.56 19.97 -30.46
C ILE A 555 -17.67 21.44 -30.01
N GLN A 556 -16.55 22.15 -29.85
CA GLN A 556 -16.58 23.61 -29.72
C GLN A 556 -16.68 24.24 -31.11
N THR A 557 -17.84 24.86 -31.34
CA THR A 557 -18.14 25.72 -32.49
C THR A 557 -17.19 26.93 -32.53
N SER A 558 -16.59 27.14 -33.70
CA SER A 558 -15.69 28.24 -34.01
C SER A 558 -16.45 29.57 -34.13
N ASN A 559 -16.26 30.48 -33.16
CA ASN A 559 -16.67 31.87 -33.33
C ASN A 559 -15.53 32.66 -34.01
N ARG A 560 -15.69 32.85 -35.32
CA ARG A 560 -15.01 33.92 -36.07
C ARG A 560 -15.43 35.27 -35.48
N LYS A 561 -14.47 36.08 -35.03
CA LYS A 561 -14.62 37.54 -35.02
C LYS A 561 -13.40 38.23 -35.62
N ASN A 562 -13.70 38.90 -36.73
CA ASN A 562 -12.88 39.89 -37.44
C ASN A 562 -12.27 40.94 -36.51
N LYS A 563 -11.06 41.40 -36.87
CA LYS A 563 -10.60 42.81 -36.87
C LYS A 563 -9.43 42.85 -37.87
N ARG A 564 -9.60 43.47 -39.04
CA ARG A 564 -9.33 44.89 -39.34
C ARG A 564 -7.96 45.32 -38.88
#